data_AF-A0A7W0SPA2-F1
#
_entry.id   AF-A0A7W0SPA2-F1
#
_cell.length_a   1.000
_cell.length_b   1.000
_cell.length_c   1.000
_cell.angle_alpha   90.00
_cell.angle_beta   90.00
_cell.angle_gamma   90.00
#
_symmetry.space_group_name_H-M   'P 1'
#
loop_
_entity.id
_entity.type
_entity.pdbx_description
1 polymer ?
#
loop_
_entity_poly.entity_id
_entity_poly.type
_entity_poly.pdbx_seq_one_letter_code
_entity_poly.pdbx_strand_id
1 'polypeptide(L)'
;MDRQRIGLWGTVIFAGAALVGVIVQLYLIGAFLFDGEQDWLDAHKDFGMLVHLAYILTFVFALVAAWPNWRLATWPFVLAVLGSIQAFLAGGGDVGGDNGGVHALHAALVPIVVVLALFIGWRAWNQVRAMPDVTTNDTARS
;
A
#
# COMPACT_ATOMS: atom_id res chain seq x y z
N MET A 1 14.05 2.89 -19.91
CA MET A 1 12.97 1.95 -19.52
C MET A 1 11.64 2.51 -20.01
N ASP A 2 10.77 1.67 -20.57
CA ASP A 2 9.42 2.07 -20.97
C ASP A 2 8.62 2.55 -19.74
N ARG A 3 7.82 3.61 -19.89
CA ARG A 3 6.91 4.17 -18.86
C ARG A 3 6.08 3.07 -18.20
N GLN A 4 5.55 2.15 -19.01
CA GLN A 4 4.72 1.05 -18.51
C GLN A 4 5.50 0.18 -17.52
N ARG A 5 6.75 -0.17 -17.86
CA ARG A 5 7.64 -0.96 -17.02
C ARG A 5 7.98 -0.24 -15.72
N ILE A 6 8.28 1.06 -15.77
CA ILE A 6 8.55 1.88 -14.57
C ILE A 6 7.32 1.89 -13.66
N GLY A 7 6.13 2.13 -14.22
CA GLY A 7 4.88 2.11 -13.48
C GLY A 7 4.61 0.78 -12.79
N LEU A 8 4.83 -0.35 -13.48
CA LEU A 8 4.62 -1.66 -12.89
C LEU A 8 5.61 -1.98 -11.77
N TRP A 9 6.90 -1.69 -11.96
CA TRP A 9 7.89 -1.89 -10.90
C TRP A 9 7.59 -1.04 -9.69
N GLY A 10 7.26 0.25 -9.88
CA GLY A 10 6.83 1.10 -8.77
C GLY A 10 5.60 0.55 -8.06
N THR A 11 4.62 0.05 -8.81
CA THR A 11 3.42 -0.60 -8.22
C THR A 11 3.80 -1.80 -7.35
N VAL A 12 4.69 -2.69 -7.83
CA VAL A 12 5.16 -3.85 -7.07
C VAL A 12 5.90 -3.41 -5.80
N ILE A 13 6.83 -2.47 -5.92
CA ILE A 13 7.66 -2.00 -4.81
C ILE A 13 6.79 -1.37 -3.72
N PHE A 14 5.90 -0.44 -4.08
CA PHE A 14 5.07 0.25 -3.08
C PHE A 14 3.95 -0.63 -2.51
N ALA A 15 3.39 -1.56 -3.29
CA ALA A 15 2.45 -2.55 -2.74
C ALA A 15 3.16 -3.49 -1.75
N GLY A 16 4.40 -3.89 -2.04
CA GLY A 16 5.24 -4.66 -1.12
C GLY A 16 5.61 -3.88 0.14
N ALA A 17 6.01 -2.61 -0.01
CA ALA A 17 6.32 -1.73 1.12
C ALA A 17 5.10 -1.51 2.01
N ALA A 18 3.91 -1.34 1.43
CA ALA A 18 2.65 -1.27 2.16
C ALA A 18 2.38 -2.54 2.98
N LEU A 19 2.59 -3.72 2.40
CA LEU A 19 2.40 -5.00 3.09
C LEU A 19 3.36 -5.16 4.28
N VAL A 20 4.65 -4.92 4.06
CA VAL A 20 5.67 -4.94 5.13
C VAL A 20 5.32 -3.90 6.19
N GLY A 21 4.89 -2.72 5.77
CA GLY A 21 4.52 -1.64 6.67
C GLY A 21 3.33 -1.99 7.56
N VAL A 22 2.31 -2.67 7.03
CA VAL A 22 1.18 -3.17 7.83
C VAL A 22 1.64 -4.18 8.88
N ILE A 23 2.57 -5.09 8.55
CA ILE A 23 3.12 -6.06 9.52
C ILE A 23 3.83 -5.33 10.66
N VAL A 24 4.65 -4.32 10.33
CA VAL A 24 5.32 -3.49 11.33
C VAL A 24 4.29 -2.76 12.20
N GLN A 25 3.24 -2.19 11.62
CA GLN A 25 2.18 -1.54 12.40
C GLN A 25 1.47 -2.49 13.37
N LEU A 26 1.20 -3.73 12.95
CA LEU A 26 0.63 -4.76 13.83
C LEU A 26 1.55 -5.12 14.99
N TYR A 27 2.87 -5.16 14.75
CA TYR A 27 3.86 -5.34 15.81
C TYR A 27 3.82 -4.15 16.80
N LEU A 28 3.84 -2.91 16.30
CA LEU A 28 3.87 -1.71 17.15
C LEU A 28 2.62 -1.58 18.03
N ILE A 29 1.43 -1.77 17.45
CA ILE A 29 0.20 -1.74 18.25
C ILE A 29 0.13 -2.92 19.23
N GLY A 30 0.65 -4.09 18.84
CA GLY A 30 0.79 -5.23 19.74
C GLY A 30 1.69 -4.91 20.93
N ALA A 31 2.88 -4.32 20.68
CA ALA A 31 3.80 -3.90 21.73
C ALA A 31 3.14 -2.92 22.71
N PHE A 32 2.41 -1.93 22.20
CA PHE A 32 1.60 -1.04 23.05
C PHE A 32 0.58 -1.81 23.90
N LEU A 33 -0.14 -2.77 23.34
CA LEU A 33 -1.17 -3.53 24.07
C LEU A 33 -0.60 -4.43 25.17
N PHE A 34 0.64 -4.91 25.02
CA PHE A 34 1.27 -5.82 26.00
C PHE A 34 2.16 -5.10 27.02
N ASP A 35 2.81 -4.01 26.62
CA ASP A 35 3.79 -3.29 27.45
C ASP A 35 3.20 -2.00 28.04
N GLY A 36 2.21 -1.40 27.36
CA GLY A 36 1.52 -0.18 27.80
C GLY A 36 2.32 1.12 27.58
N GLU A 37 3.56 1.04 27.07
CA GLU A 37 4.38 2.23 26.80
C GLU A 37 3.83 3.04 25.62
N GLN A 38 3.60 4.34 25.85
CA GLN A 38 3.01 5.24 24.85
C GLN A 38 3.88 5.43 23.60
N ASP A 39 5.20 5.29 23.74
CA ASP A 39 6.13 5.39 22.61
C ASP A 39 5.82 4.39 21.50
N TRP A 40 5.31 3.18 21.84
CA TRP A 40 4.87 2.19 20.86
C TRP A 40 3.66 2.67 20.04
N LEU A 41 2.71 3.31 20.71
CA LEU A 41 1.51 3.84 20.08
C LEU A 41 1.83 5.05 19.20
N ASP A 42 2.73 5.93 19.66
CA ASP A 42 3.15 7.09 18.87
C ASP A 42 3.96 6.66 17.65
N ALA A 43 4.87 5.70 17.80
CA ALA A 43 5.55 5.06 16.67
C ALA A 43 4.57 4.40 15.69
N HIS A 44 3.53 3.73 16.18
CA HIS A 44 2.48 3.14 15.34
C HIS A 44 1.78 4.21 14.48
N LYS A 45 1.39 5.35 15.07
CA LYS A 45 0.74 6.46 14.35
C LYS A 45 1.65 7.07 13.29
N ASP A 46 2.87 7.43 13.67
CA ASP A 46 3.83 8.09 12.78
C ASP A 46 4.22 7.18 11.62
N PHE A 47 4.50 5.91 11.92
CA PHE A 47 4.81 4.93 10.90
C PHE A 47 3.58 4.64 10.01
N GLY A 48 2.37 4.72 10.56
CA GLY A 48 1.12 4.64 9.81
C GLY A 48 1.01 5.66 8.68
N MET A 49 1.57 6.87 8.85
CA MET A 49 1.63 7.87 7.77
C MET A 49 2.56 7.46 6.63
N LEU A 50 3.66 6.77 6.92
CA LEU A 50 4.54 6.21 5.89
C LEU A 50 3.86 5.08 5.12
N VAL A 51 3.11 4.21 5.81
CA VAL A 51 2.31 3.16 5.16
C VAL A 51 1.21 3.77 4.28
N HIS A 52 0.57 4.85 4.75
CA HIS A 52 -0.40 5.59 3.95
C HIS A 52 0.21 6.13 2.66
N LEU A 53 1.39 6.75 2.75
CA LEU A 53 2.13 7.21 1.58
C LEU A 53 2.41 6.06 0.58
N ALA A 54 2.76 4.87 1.06
CA ALA A 54 2.95 3.71 0.20
C ALA A 54 1.66 3.30 -0.54
N TYR A 55 0.48 3.41 0.08
CA TYR A 55 -0.80 3.18 -0.63
C TYR A 55 -1.01 4.19 -1.76
N ILE A 56 -0.77 5.48 -1.50
CA ILE A 56 -0.91 6.54 -2.51
C ILE A 56 0.08 6.33 -3.66
N LEU A 57 1.34 6.03 -3.36
CA LEU A 57 2.35 5.79 -4.38
C LEU A 57 2.05 4.53 -5.20
N THR A 58 1.52 3.47 -4.60
CA THR A 58 1.03 2.28 -5.32
C THR A 58 0.00 2.68 -6.40
N PHE A 59 -0.94 3.55 -6.06
CA PHE A 59 -1.92 4.04 -7.03
C PHE A 59 -1.30 4.93 -8.12
N VAL A 60 -0.45 5.88 -7.76
CA VAL A 60 0.20 6.78 -8.72
C VAL A 60 1.01 5.98 -9.75
N PHE A 61 1.82 5.02 -9.31
CA PHE A 61 2.61 4.19 -10.23
C PHE A 61 1.73 3.27 -11.08
N ALA A 62 0.61 2.78 -10.54
CA ALA A 62 -0.35 2.02 -11.33
C ALA A 62 -1.03 2.87 -12.41
N LEU A 63 -1.32 4.15 -12.15
CA LEU A 63 -1.81 5.09 -13.17
C LEU A 63 -0.78 5.29 -14.28
N VAL A 64 0.50 5.47 -13.92
CA VAL A 64 1.61 5.60 -14.88
C VAL A 64 1.71 4.36 -15.77
N ALA A 65 1.55 3.16 -15.19
CA ALA A 65 1.53 1.90 -15.93
C ALA A 65 0.30 1.76 -16.84
N ALA A 66 -0.88 2.14 -16.35
CA ALA A 66 -2.16 1.92 -17.03
C ALA A 66 -2.45 2.91 -18.15
N TRP A 67 -1.72 4.03 -18.23
CA TRP A 67 -2.05 5.12 -19.15
C TRP A 67 -2.02 4.69 -20.63
N PRO A 68 -2.98 5.13 -21.48
CA PRO A 68 -4.13 6.00 -21.15
C PRO A 68 -5.35 5.25 -20.60
N ASN A 69 -5.33 3.92 -20.55
CA ASN A 69 -6.44 3.10 -20.08
C ASN A 69 -6.42 2.93 -18.54
N TRP A 70 -6.86 3.96 -17.83
CA TRP A 70 -6.87 4.02 -16.36
C TRP A 70 -7.73 2.95 -15.67
N ARG A 71 -8.57 2.20 -16.39
CA ARG A 71 -9.39 1.10 -15.83
C ARG A 71 -8.55 0.03 -15.14
N LEU A 72 -7.28 -0.11 -15.49
CA LEU A 72 -6.38 -1.07 -14.85
C LEU A 72 -5.88 -0.61 -13.47
N ALA A 73 -6.09 0.66 -13.11
CA ALA A 73 -5.70 1.25 -11.82
C ALA A 73 -6.83 1.25 -10.77
N THR A 74 -7.99 0.62 -11.05
CA THR A 74 -9.13 0.57 -10.13
C THR A 74 -8.78 -0.06 -8.77
N TRP A 75 -8.06 -1.19 -8.75
CA TRP A 75 -7.70 -1.83 -7.47
C TRP A 75 -6.71 -1.01 -6.64
N PRO A 76 -5.63 -0.46 -7.23
CA PRO A 76 -4.78 0.50 -6.55
C PRO A 76 -5.52 1.75 -6.05
N PHE A 77 -6.51 2.25 -6.80
CA PHE A 77 -7.37 3.34 -6.33
C PHE A 77 -8.17 2.94 -5.08
N VAL A 78 -8.79 1.75 -5.08
CA VAL A 78 -9.51 1.24 -3.90
C VAL A 78 -8.58 1.11 -2.69
N LEU A 79 -7.37 0.59 -2.88
CA LEU A 79 -6.35 0.52 -1.82
C LEU A 79 -6.02 1.91 -1.28
N ALA A 80 -5.78 2.91 -2.15
CA ALA A 80 -5.48 4.27 -1.74
C ALA A 80 -6.64 4.91 -0.95
N VAL A 81 -7.89 4.66 -1.35
CA VAL A 81 -9.08 5.15 -0.65
C VAL A 81 -9.18 4.51 0.74
N LEU A 82 -9.13 3.17 0.82
CA LEU A 82 -9.23 2.47 2.10
C LEU A 82 -8.08 2.83 3.04
N GLY A 83 -6.86 2.92 2.53
CA GLY A 83 -5.70 3.37 3.28
C GLY A 83 -5.81 4.80 3.79
N SER A 84 -6.42 5.70 3.00
CA SER A 84 -6.71 7.07 3.45
C SER A 84 -7.78 7.11 4.53
N ILE A 85 -8.82 6.26 4.43
CA ILE A 85 -9.81 6.11 5.50
C ILE A 85 -9.12 5.62 6.77
N GLN A 86 -8.25 4.61 6.71
CA GLN A 86 -7.51 4.12 7.87
C GLN A 86 -6.64 5.23 8.51
N ALA A 87 -5.93 6.01 7.71
CA ALA A 87 -5.10 7.12 8.19
C ALA A 87 -5.94 8.23 8.85
N PHE A 88 -7.09 8.57 8.26
CA PHE A 88 -8.00 9.57 8.82
C PHE A 88 -8.64 9.10 10.14
N LEU A 89 -9.07 7.83 10.20
CA LEU A 89 -9.59 7.24 11.44
C LEU A 89 -8.54 7.19 12.56
N ALA A 90 -7.25 7.08 12.21
CA ALA A 90 -6.15 7.11 13.16
C ALA A 90 -5.77 8.54 13.62
N GLY A 91 -5.93 9.55 12.76
CA GLY A 91 -5.57 10.95 13.06
C GLY A 91 -6.70 11.82 13.62
N GLY A 92 -7.97 11.39 13.49
CA GLY A 92 -9.16 12.21 13.77
C GLY A 92 -9.70 12.18 15.20
N GLY A 93 -9.07 11.46 16.14
CA GLY A 93 -9.57 11.35 17.50
C GLY A 93 -8.44 11.31 18.50
N ASP A 94 -8.63 12.05 19.61
CA ASP A 94 -7.94 11.80 20.86
C ASP A 94 -7.91 10.27 21.06
N VAL A 95 -6.73 9.66 21.20
CA VAL A 95 -6.66 8.21 21.44
C VAL A 95 -7.23 7.87 22.84
N GLY A 96 -7.59 8.89 23.62
CA GLY A 96 -8.43 8.81 24.82
C GLY A 96 -9.95 8.98 24.59
N GLY A 97 -10.43 9.13 23.34
CA GLY A 97 -11.84 9.23 23.00
C GLY A 97 -12.47 7.83 22.83
N ASP A 98 -13.34 7.47 23.77
CA ASP A 98 -13.94 6.16 24.06
C ASP A 98 -14.83 5.54 22.96
N ASN A 99 -14.41 5.57 21.68
CA ASN A 99 -15.21 5.11 20.56
C ASN A 99 -14.64 3.81 19.96
N GLY A 100 -14.76 2.73 20.74
CA GLY A 100 -14.28 1.38 20.36
C GLY A 100 -14.74 0.90 18.97
N GLY A 101 -15.85 1.42 18.45
CA GLY A 101 -16.29 1.15 17.08
C GLY A 101 -15.35 1.67 15.99
N VAL A 102 -14.69 2.81 16.20
CA VAL A 102 -13.70 3.37 15.25
C VAL A 102 -12.45 2.51 15.22
N HIS A 103 -11.95 2.09 16.39
CA HIS A 103 -10.81 1.17 16.48
C HIS A 103 -11.13 -0.20 15.86
N ALA A 104 -12.32 -0.73 16.12
CA ALA A 104 -12.76 -2.00 15.53
C ALA A 104 -12.86 -1.91 13.99
N LEU A 105 -13.38 -0.81 13.45
CA LEU A 105 -13.42 -0.59 12.01
C LEU A 105 -12.01 -0.47 11.42
N HIS A 106 -11.13 0.32 12.05
CA HIS A 106 -9.74 0.47 11.61
C HIS A 106 -9.02 -0.89 11.55
N ALA A 107 -9.17 -1.72 12.60
CA ALA A 107 -8.62 -3.06 12.66
C ALA A 107 -9.27 -4.02 11.62
N ALA A 108 -10.58 -3.93 11.41
CA ALA A 108 -11.30 -4.75 10.43
C ALA A 108 -10.88 -4.46 8.97
N LEU A 109 -10.43 -3.24 8.68
CA LEU A 109 -9.91 -2.88 7.36
C LEU A 109 -8.52 -3.48 7.06
N VAL A 110 -7.74 -3.84 8.09
CA VAL A 110 -6.39 -4.40 7.93
C VAL A 110 -6.33 -5.63 7.01
N PRO A 111 -7.10 -6.71 7.23
CA PRO A 111 -7.07 -7.87 6.32
C PRO A 111 -7.48 -7.51 4.89
N ILE A 112 -8.39 -6.54 4.71
CA ILE A 112 -8.84 -6.11 3.38
C ILE A 112 -7.69 -5.42 2.64
N VAL A 113 -6.99 -4.48 3.28
CA VAL A 113 -5.86 -3.80 2.64
C VAL A 113 -4.67 -4.73 2.39
N VAL A 114 -4.45 -5.72 3.26
CA VAL A 114 -3.44 -6.78 3.05
C VAL A 114 -3.75 -7.59 1.79
N VAL A 115 -4.99 -8.07 1.66
CA VAL A 115 -5.42 -8.85 0.48
C VAL A 115 -5.32 -8.00 -0.78
N LEU A 116 -5.74 -6.73 -0.74
CA LEU A 116 -5.63 -5.82 -1.87
C LEU A 116 -4.17 -5.58 -2.27
N ALA A 117 -3.29 -5.27 -1.32
CA ALA A 117 -1.87 -5.03 -1.59
C ALA A 117 -1.20 -6.27 -2.21
N LEU A 118 -1.47 -7.46 -1.66
CA LEU A 118 -0.99 -8.73 -2.22
C LEU A 118 -1.51 -8.95 -3.64
N PHE A 119 -2.81 -8.79 -3.86
CA PHE A 119 -3.44 -8.96 -5.17
C PHE A 119 -2.87 -8.01 -6.21
N ILE A 120 -2.71 -6.72 -5.86
CA ILE A 120 -2.14 -5.68 -6.73
C ILE A 120 -0.69 -6.02 -7.06
N GLY A 121 0.13 -6.35 -6.05
CA GLY A 121 1.53 -6.72 -6.22
C GLY A 121 1.69 -7.94 -7.12
N TRP A 122 0.91 -9.00 -6.88
CA TRP A 122 0.90 -10.21 -7.70
C TRP A 122 0.51 -9.92 -9.15
N ARG A 123 -0.56 -9.15 -9.36
CA ARG A 123 -1.03 -8.76 -10.70
C ARG A 123 0.01 -7.93 -11.46
N ALA A 124 0.64 -6.97 -10.79
CA ALA A 124 1.69 -6.14 -11.39
C ALA A 124 2.94 -6.96 -11.71
N TRP A 125 3.37 -7.83 -10.80
CA TRP A 125 4.49 -8.74 -10.99
C TRP A 125 4.32 -9.65 -12.21
N ASN A 126 3.13 -10.23 -12.38
CA ASN A 126 2.83 -11.08 -13.55
C ASN A 126 2.92 -10.30 -14.87
N GLN A 127 2.55 -9.02 -14.87
CA GLN A 127 2.70 -8.16 -16.05
C GLN A 127 4.17 -7.84 -16.32
N VAL A 128 4.98 -7.54 -15.30
CA VAL A 128 6.42 -7.34 -15.46
C VAL A 128 7.08 -8.55 -16.10
N ARG A 129 6.76 -9.76 -15.61
CA ARG A 129 7.33 -11.02 -16.14
C ARG A 129 6.89 -11.34 -17.57
N ALA A 130 5.74 -10.83 -18.01
CA ALA A 130 5.24 -11.03 -19.37
C ALA A 130 5.83 -10.05 -20.39
N MET A 131 6.55 -9.01 -19.95
CA MET A 131 7.12 -8.02 -20.85
C MET A 131 8.46 -8.50 -21.46
N PRO A 132 8.66 -8.39 -22.79
CA PRO A 132 9.93 -8.72 -23.44
C PRO A 132 11.10 -7.93 -22.86
N ASP A 133 12.28 -8.53 -22.72
CA ASP A 133 13.45 -7.81 -22.24
C ASP A 133 13.85 -6.68 -23.19
N VAL A 134 14.40 -5.61 -22.61
CA VAL A 134 14.81 -4.41 -23.38
C VAL A 134 15.91 -4.78 -24.40
N THR A 135 16.71 -5.80 -24.12
CA THR A 135 17.82 -6.26 -24.96
C THR A 135 17.40 -7.08 -26.19
N THR A 136 16.20 -7.67 -26.21
CA THR A 136 15.76 -8.50 -27.35
C THR A 136 15.25 -7.69 -28.54
N ASN A 137 14.97 -6.39 -28.37
CA ASN A 137 14.47 -5.53 -29.44
C ASN A 137 15.57 -4.85 -30.27
N ASP A 138 16.78 -4.71 -29.72
CA ASP A 138 17.89 -4.04 -30.43
C ASP A 138 18.58 -4.96 -31.43
N THR A 139 18.60 -6.28 -31.19
CA THR A 139 19.18 -7.26 -32.11
C THR A 139 18.27 -7.63 -33.28
N ALA A 140 16.97 -7.35 -33.19
CA ALA A 140 16.01 -7.60 -34.27
C ALA A 140 15.89 -6.42 -35.27
N ARG A 141 16.60 -5.32 -35.02
CA ARG A 141 16.58 -4.09 -35.85
C ARG A 141 17.92 -3.76 -36.50
N SER A 142 18.93 -4.62 -36.36
CA SER A 142 20.23 -4.57 -37.05
C SER A 142 20.30 -5.60 -38.15
#